data_AF-D1NT43-F1
#
_entry.id   AF-D1NT43-F1
#
_cell.length_a   1.000
_cell.length_b   1.000
_cell.length_c   1.000
_cell.angle_alpha   90.00
_cell.angle_beta   90.00
_cell.angle_gamma   90.00
#
_symmetry.space_group_name_H-M   'P 1'
#
loop_
_entity.id
_entity.type
_entity.pdbx_description
1 polymer ?
#
loop_
_entity_poly.entity_id
_entity_poly.type
_entity_poly.pdbx_seq_one_letter_code
_entity_poly.pdbx_strand_id
1 'polypeptide(L)'
;MKAHRNKRNARNKRNSHGLVAALAALSLTVAGAMMLASCSPSGHAVGDTQSVKASPTHDQIQGSTVTVGFIGSAQGGADELVLDACKRADINAAYVSMEGKSGADLVKAQVAGIDDIVHRHMNIVMISALDMAGDDAHELTQALENARNAGVAVVLLNPVDEPQDSNLYAAALRINDRMMDAQPIGDVLMTIAKDDPHEKDITVSTLQ
;
A
#
# COMPACT_ATOMS: atom_id res chain seq x y z
N MET A 1 -56.33 -10.26 -52.39
CA MET A 1 -56.06 -11.72 -52.42
C MET A 1 -55.37 -12.06 -53.73
N LYS A 2 -54.04 -12.22 -53.74
CA LYS A 2 -53.28 -12.62 -54.93
C LYS A 2 -52.13 -13.54 -54.53
N ALA A 3 -52.02 -14.61 -55.32
CA ALA A 3 -51.16 -15.76 -55.19
C ALA A 3 -49.66 -15.43 -55.22
N HIS A 4 -48.85 -16.24 -54.54
CA HIS A 4 -47.44 -16.38 -54.90
C HIS A 4 -47.02 -17.84 -55.00
N ARG A 5 -46.26 -18.09 -56.06
CA ARG A 5 -46.02 -19.34 -56.77
C ARG A 5 -44.75 -20.05 -56.26
N ASN A 6 -44.76 -21.35 -56.47
CA ASN A 6 -43.80 -22.39 -56.11
C ASN A 6 -42.47 -22.40 -56.93
N LYS A 7 -41.40 -22.88 -56.27
CA LYS A 7 -40.18 -23.60 -56.75
C LYS A 7 -39.34 -23.11 -57.94
N ARG A 8 -38.02 -22.90 -57.70
CA ARG A 8 -36.84 -23.40 -58.49
C ARG A 8 -35.61 -23.51 -57.56
N ASN A 9 -35.15 -24.72 -57.23
CA ASN A 9 -33.91 -25.41 -57.70
C ASN A 9 -32.59 -24.71 -57.31
N ALA A 10 -31.81 -25.22 -56.34
CA ALA A 10 -30.90 -26.39 -56.39
C ALA A 10 -29.48 -26.06 -56.89
N ARG A 11 -28.48 -26.17 -55.99
CA ARG A 11 -27.03 -26.46 -56.17
C ARG A 11 -26.29 -25.94 -54.93
N ASN A 12 -25.28 -26.56 -54.34
CA ASN A 12 -24.62 -27.84 -54.50
C ASN A 12 -23.79 -28.04 -53.23
N LYS A 13 -23.81 -29.26 -52.69
CA LYS A 13 -23.22 -29.71 -51.42
C LYS A 13 -21.82 -30.27 -51.70
N ARG A 14 -20.76 -29.77 -51.06
CA ARG A 14 -19.47 -30.49 -50.98
C ARG A 14 -18.77 -30.24 -49.65
N ASN A 15 -18.94 -31.21 -48.75
CA ASN A 15 -17.97 -31.53 -47.71
C ASN A 15 -16.84 -32.35 -48.35
N SER A 16 -15.59 -32.13 -47.94
CA SER A 16 -14.52 -33.13 -48.08
C SER A 16 -13.50 -32.95 -46.98
N HIS A 17 -13.42 -33.98 -46.12
CA HIS A 17 -12.36 -34.23 -45.15
C HIS A 17 -11.07 -34.69 -45.84
N GLY A 18 -9.94 -34.52 -45.14
CA GLY A 18 -8.70 -35.27 -45.36
C GLY A 18 -7.49 -34.36 -45.59
N LEU A 19 -6.59 -34.21 -44.62
CA LEU A 19 -5.46 -35.09 -44.29
C LEU A 19 -4.14 -34.61 -44.96
N VAL A 20 -3.27 -34.02 -44.12
CA VAL A 20 -1.83 -34.32 -43.98
C VAL A 20 -0.77 -33.64 -44.90
N ALA A 21 0.13 -32.94 -44.19
CA ALA A 21 1.59 -32.75 -44.34
C ALA A 21 2.18 -31.92 -45.50
N ALA A 22 2.94 -30.86 -45.16
CA ALA A 22 4.40 -30.92 -44.93
C ALA A 22 5.11 -29.56 -45.21
N LEU A 23 5.92 -29.13 -44.23
CA LEU A 23 7.22 -28.42 -44.34
C LEU A 23 7.35 -27.08 -45.11
N ALA A 24 7.68 -26.01 -44.37
CA ALA A 24 8.85 -25.16 -44.63
C ALA A 24 9.10 -24.18 -43.46
N ALA A 25 10.35 -24.12 -43.01
CA ALA A 25 10.86 -23.29 -41.92
C ALA A 25 11.10 -21.83 -42.34
N LEU A 26 10.87 -20.86 -41.45
CA LEU A 26 11.73 -19.66 -41.36
C LEU A 26 11.50 -18.84 -40.06
N SER A 27 12.64 -18.39 -39.53
CA SER A 27 12.90 -17.13 -38.79
C SER A 27 12.47 -16.95 -37.33
N LEU A 28 13.52 -16.91 -36.50
CA LEU A 28 13.66 -16.24 -35.20
C LEU A 28 12.89 -14.91 -35.10
N THR A 29 12.25 -14.67 -33.96
CA THR A 29 12.32 -13.37 -33.28
C THR A 29 12.01 -13.55 -31.79
N VAL A 30 12.87 -12.96 -30.98
CA VAL A 30 12.90 -12.97 -29.53
C VAL A 30 11.68 -12.24 -28.98
N ALA A 31 10.97 -12.87 -28.04
CA ALA A 31 10.19 -12.14 -27.05
C ALA A 31 10.33 -12.89 -25.73
N GLY A 32 11.33 -12.48 -24.94
CA GLY A 32 11.44 -12.88 -23.55
C GLY A 32 10.16 -12.45 -22.85
N ALA A 33 9.30 -13.42 -22.52
CA ALA A 33 8.20 -13.19 -21.62
C ALA A 33 8.82 -12.84 -20.27
N MET A 34 8.59 -11.59 -19.90
CA MET A 34 9.07 -10.94 -18.70
C MET A 34 8.82 -11.81 -17.48
N MET A 35 9.90 -12.31 -16.88
CA MET A 35 9.93 -12.61 -15.46
C MET A 35 9.92 -11.26 -14.74
N LEU A 36 8.76 -10.60 -14.68
CA LEU A 36 8.49 -9.66 -13.60
C LEU A 36 8.27 -10.53 -12.35
N ALA A 37 9.36 -11.09 -11.82
CA ALA A 37 9.40 -11.39 -10.41
C ALA A 37 9.27 -10.02 -9.74
N SER A 38 8.04 -9.60 -9.45
CA SER A 38 7.84 -8.49 -8.54
C SER A 38 8.59 -8.89 -7.28
N CYS A 39 9.53 -8.07 -6.87
CA CYS A 39 10.01 -8.05 -5.49
C CYS A 39 8.81 -7.66 -4.62
N SER A 40 7.88 -8.59 -4.43
CA SER A 40 6.94 -8.50 -3.33
C SER A 40 7.80 -8.71 -2.08
N PRO A 41 7.75 -7.79 -1.10
CA PRO A 41 8.40 -8.00 0.19
C PRO A 41 8.03 -9.38 0.70
N SER A 42 9.00 -10.07 1.30
CA SER A 42 8.90 -11.47 1.71
C SER A 42 7.83 -11.66 2.79
N GLY A 43 6.54 -11.68 2.45
CA GLY A 43 5.43 -12.00 3.35
C GLY A 43 5.36 -11.21 4.67
N HIS A 44 6.07 -10.09 4.79
CA HIS A 44 6.24 -9.30 6.01
C HIS A 44 6.00 -7.82 5.70
N ALA A 45 5.55 -7.05 6.69
CA ALA A 45 5.38 -5.62 6.51
C ALA A 45 6.74 -4.96 6.25
N VAL A 46 6.81 -4.01 5.33
CA VAL A 46 8.02 -3.21 5.13
C VAL A 46 8.26 -2.38 6.38
N GLY A 47 9.46 -2.43 6.96
CA GLY A 47 9.75 -1.89 8.27
C GLY A 47 9.60 -2.92 9.40
N ASP A 48 8.85 -4.03 9.24
CA ASP A 48 8.69 -4.99 10.33
C ASP A 48 9.94 -5.87 10.50
N THR A 49 10.68 -5.56 11.54
CA THR A 49 11.96 -6.20 11.86
C THR A 49 11.83 -7.35 12.85
N GLN A 50 10.63 -7.63 13.37
CA GLN A 50 10.44 -8.67 14.39
C GLN A 50 10.58 -10.08 13.83
N SER A 51 10.39 -10.24 12.52
CA SER A 51 10.36 -11.53 11.82
C SER A 51 11.68 -11.85 11.08
N VAL A 52 12.60 -10.90 10.97
CA VAL A 52 13.84 -11.05 10.19
C VAL A 52 15.06 -10.98 11.11
N LYS A 53 15.83 -12.07 11.16
CA LYS A 53 17.20 -12.03 11.71
C LYS A 53 18.03 -11.16 10.77
N ALA A 54 18.25 -9.90 11.15
CA ALA A 54 18.91 -8.85 10.39
C ALA A 54 20.00 -9.40 9.45
N SER A 55 19.68 -9.55 8.16
CA SER A 55 20.69 -9.69 7.13
C SER A 55 21.02 -8.26 6.68
N PRO A 56 22.32 -7.88 6.65
CA PRO A 56 22.69 -6.51 6.37
C PRO A 56 22.40 -6.20 4.90
N THR A 57 21.23 -5.64 4.62
CA THR A 57 20.93 -5.02 3.33
C THR A 57 21.68 -3.69 3.30
N HIS A 58 22.63 -3.58 2.36
CA HIS A 58 23.48 -2.40 2.18
C HIS A 58 22.74 -1.31 1.38
N ASP A 59 21.51 -0.99 1.77
CA ASP A 59 20.82 0.24 1.37
C ASP A 59 20.52 1.03 2.63
N GLN A 60 21.59 1.37 3.35
CA GLN A 60 21.47 2.44 4.33
C GLN A 60 21.04 3.67 3.54
N ILE A 61 19.91 4.24 3.92
CA ILE A 61 19.51 5.59 3.56
C ILE A 61 20.66 6.53 3.97
N GLN A 62 21.64 6.69 3.09
CA GLN A 62 22.75 7.60 3.24
C GLN A 62 22.25 8.96 2.77
N GLY A 63 21.67 9.72 3.69
CA GLY A 63 21.48 11.16 3.52
C GLY A 63 20.23 11.63 2.78
N SER A 64 19.16 10.83 2.65
CA SER A 64 17.84 11.38 2.29
C SER A 64 17.02 11.70 3.54
N THR A 65 16.42 12.89 3.55
CA THR A 65 15.41 13.29 4.54
C THR A 65 14.28 12.27 4.54
N VAL A 66 13.97 11.69 5.70
CA VAL A 66 12.83 10.76 5.84
C VAL A 66 11.55 11.50 5.46
N THR A 67 10.78 10.90 4.55
CA THR A 67 9.50 11.44 4.07
C THR A 67 8.34 10.65 4.64
N VAL A 68 7.36 11.35 5.20
CA VAL A 68 6.18 10.76 5.81
C VAL A 68 4.94 11.36 5.16
N GLY A 69 4.10 10.53 4.57
CA GLY A 69 2.74 10.92 4.23
C GLY A 69 1.86 10.71 5.46
N PHE A 70 1.29 11.78 6.01
CA PHE A 70 0.46 11.72 7.19
C PHE A 70 -1.01 11.96 6.85
N ILE A 71 -1.81 10.91 6.97
CA ILE A 71 -3.26 10.92 6.81
C ILE A 71 -3.89 11.24 8.16
N GLY A 72 -4.52 12.41 8.23
CA GLY A 72 -5.13 12.91 9.45
C GLY A 72 -6.40 12.18 9.87
N SER A 73 -6.87 12.52 11.07
CA SER A 73 -8.13 12.03 11.61
C SER A 73 -9.31 12.88 11.10
N ALA A 74 -10.48 12.26 10.92
CA ALA A 74 -11.69 13.00 10.52
C ALA A 74 -12.28 13.85 11.65
N GLN A 75 -12.03 13.46 12.91
CA GLN A 75 -12.56 14.12 14.10
C GLN A 75 -11.60 15.17 14.69
N GLY A 76 -10.49 15.45 14.01
CA GLY A 76 -9.37 16.17 14.59
C GLY A 76 -8.59 15.29 15.57
N GLY A 77 -7.39 15.72 15.97
CA GLY A 77 -6.51 14.89 16.78
C GLY A 77 -5.20 15.58 17.11
N ALA A 78 -4.21 14.79 17.51
CA ALA A 78 -2.85 15.24 17.78
C ALA A 78 -2.04 15.55 16.50
N ASP A 79 -2.71 15.72 15.36
CA ASP A 79 -2.09 15.81 14.05
C ASP A 79 -1.07 16.96 13.99
N GLU A 80 -1.40 18.14 14.50
CA GLU A 80 -0.49 19.30 14.54
C GLU A 80 0.73 19.05 15.43
N LEU A 81 0.54 18.43 16.60
CA LEU A 81 1.63 18.08 17.53
C LEU A 81 2.61 17.08 16.89
N VAL A 82 2.08 16.12 16.14
CA VAL A 82 2.87 15.13 15.40
C VAL A 82 3.62 15.79 14.25
N LEU A 83 2.97 16.66 13.47
CA LEU A 83 3.62 17.41 12.39
C LEU A 83 4.76 18.29 12.93
N ASP A 84 4.55 18.96 14.06
CA ASP A 84 5.58 19.74 14.75
C ASP A 84 6.73 18.88 15.25
N ALA A 85 6.44 17.67 15.77
CA ALA A 85 7.45 16.72 16.19
C ALA A 85 8.28 16.19 15.00
N CYS A 86 7.63 15.87 13.87
CA CYS A 86 8.30 15.52 12.62
C CYS A 86 9.23 16.65 12.16
N LYS A 87 8.77 17.90 12.19
CA LYS A 87 9.58 19.06 11.81
C LYS A 87 10.80 19.24 12.72
N ARG A 88 10.67 19.05 14.04
CA ARG A 88 11.81 19.10 14.97
C ARG A 88 12.82 18.00 14.70
N ALA A 89 12.36 16.84 14.26
CA ALA A 89 13.18 15.70 13.89
C ALA A 89 13.73 15.78 12.45
N ASP A 90 13.57 16.90 11.72
CA ASP A 90 13.98 17.03 10.32
C ASP A 90 13.34 15.97 9.39
N ILE A 91 12.09 15.59 9.69
CA ILE A 91 11.27 14.69 8.87
C ILE A 91 10.37 15.53 7.97
N ASN A 92 10.39 15.25 6.67
CA ASN A 92 9.52 15.91 5.70
C ASN A 92 8.14 15.25 5.68
N ALA A 93 7.19 15.84 6.41
CA ALA A 93 5.83 15.33 6.49
C ALA A 93 4.90 16.04 5.49
N ALA A 94 4.19 15.27 4.65
CA ALA A 94 3.10 15.74 3.81
C ALA A 94 1.76 15.35 4.44
N TYR A 95 0.93 16.35 4.76
CA TYR A 95 -0.34 16.12 5.44
C TYR A 95 -1.53 16.01 4.47
N VAL A 96 -2.40 15.02 4.70
CA VAL A 96 -3.68 14.85 4.01
C VAL A 96 -4.80 14.97 5.04
N SER A 97 -5.54 16.08 5.01
CA SER A 97 -6.63 16.32 5.96
C SER A 97 -7.84 15.43 5.68
N MET A 98 -8.37 14.81 6.73
CA MET A 98 -9.63 14.07 6.71
C MET A 98 -10.79 14.84 7.34
N GLU A 99 -10.55 16.09 7.75
CA GLU A 99 -11.56 16.95 8.37
C GLU A 99 -12.81 17.08 7.49
N GLY A 100 -13.97 16.98 8.14
CA GLY A 100 -15.28 17.09 7.49
C GLY A 100 -15.69 15.89 6.65
N LYS A 101 -14.91 14.80 6.62
CA LYS A 101 -15.26 13.56 5.89
C LYS A 101 -15.84 12.52 6.84
N SER A 102 -16.73 11.67 6.34
CA SER A 102 -17.35 10.60 7.13
C SER A 102 -17.85 9.46 6.25
N GLY A 103 -18.02 8.27 6.82
CA GLY A 103 -18.52 7.09 6.11
C GLY A 103 -17.70 6.79 4.85
N ALA A 104 -18.37 6.43 3.76
CA ALA A 104 -17.72 6.08 2.50
C ALA A 104 -16.84 7.20 1.91
N ASP A 105 -17.13 8.47 2.16
CA ASP A 105 -16.31 9.59 1.66
C ASP A 105 -15.00 9.73 2.44
N LEU A 106 -15.00 9.38 3.74
CA LEU A 106 -13.77 9.27 4.53
C LEU A 106 -12.88 8.17 3.97
N VAL A 107 -13.44 6.99 3.75
CA VAL A 107 -12.68 5.82 3.26
C VAL A 107 -12.08 6.08 1.88
N LYS A 108 -12.86 6.64 0.95
CA LYS A 108 -12.34 7.03 -0.38
C LYS A 108 -11.19 8.03 -0.27
N ALA A 109 -11.28 8.98 0.64
CA ALA A 109 -10.21 9.96 0.84
C ALA A 109 -8.97 9.35 1.49
N GLN A 110 -9.14 8.41 2.43
CA GLN A 110 -8.03 7.65 3.00
C GLN A 110 -7.33 6.81 1.94
N VAL A 111 -8.07 6.04 1.14
CA VAL A 111 -7.52 5.25 0.03
C VAL A 111 -6.77 6.14 -0.97
N ALA A 112 -7.39 7.24 -1.41
CA ALA A 112 -6.74 8.18 -2.32
C ALA A 112 -5.50 8.83 -1.71
N GLY A 113 -5.51 9.10 -0.40
CA GLY A 113 -4.36 9.61 0.33
C GLY A 113 -3.22 8.60 0.39
N ILE A 114 -3.51 7.32 0.69
CA ILE A 114 -2.53 6.24 0.68
C ILE A 114 -1.92 6.12 -0.72
N ASP A 115 -2.75 6.11 -1.76
CA ASP A 115 -2.29 6.02 -3.14
C ASP A 115 -1.41 7.21 -3.54
N ASP A 116 -1.75 8.46 -3.18
CA ASP A 116 -0.90 9.63 -3.45
C ASP A 116 0.50 9.47 -2.81
N ILE A 117 0.54 9.01 -1.57
CA ILE A 117 1.79 8.80 -0.82
C ILE A 117 2.66 7.73 -1.50
N VAL A 118 2.04 6.64 -1.94
CA VAL A 118 2.71 5.57 -2.70
C VAL A 118 3.26 6.09 -4.03
N HIS A 119 2.46 6.82 -4.80
CA HIS A 119 2.91 7.42 -6.08
C HIS A 119 4.05 8.43 -5.90
N ARG A 120 4.13 9.07 -4.73
CA ARG A 120 5.19 10.02 -4.38
C ARG A 120 6.45 9.35 -3.84
N HIS A 121 6.48 8.02 -3.76
CA HIS A 121 7.59 7.22 -3.26
C HIS A 121 8.07 7.66 -1.87
N MET A 122 7.12 7.95 -0.97
CA MET A 122 7.46 8.29 0.40
C MET A 122 7.92 7.07 1.20
N ASN A 123 8.66 7.29 2.28
CA ASN A 123 9.15 6.21 3.11
C ASN A 123 8.04 5.59 3.97
N ILE A 124 7.15 6.43 4.51
CA ILE A 124 6.11 6.02 5.46
C ILE A 124 4.76 6.61 5.06
N VAL A 125 3.70 5.80 5.18
CA VAL A 125 2.32 6.27 5.32
C VAL A 125 1.89 6.13 6.77
N MET A 126 1.68 7.26 7.45
CA MET A 126 1.13 7.32 8.79
C MET A 126 -0.37 7.62 8.72
N ILE A 127 -1.19 6.85 9.43
CA ILE A 127 -2.65 7.01 9.42
C ILE A 127 -3.17 7.23 10.84
N SER A 128 -3.76 8.39 11.09
CA SER A 128 -4.38 8.74 12.37
C SER A 128 -5.75 8.07 12.52
N ALA A 129 -6.02 7.48 13.69
CA ALA A 129 -7.32 6.93 14.06
C ALA A 129 -7.92 5.99 12.99
N LEU A 130 -7.08 5.12 12.41
CA LEU A 130 -7.55 4.08 11.50
C LEU A 130 -8.60 3.20 12.19
N ASP A 131 -9.71 2.95 11.51
CA ASP A 131 -10.79 2.08 11.96
C ASP A 131 -11.04 0.99 10.92
N MET A 132 -10.63 -0.24 11.26
CA MET A 132 -10.78 -1.43 10.44
C MET A 132 -12.05 -2.24 10.76
N ALA A 133 -12.88 -1.78 11.72
CA ALA A 133 -14.12 -2.45 12.10
C ALA A 133 -15.32 -2.06 11.21
N GLY A 134 -15.14 -1.09 10.30
CA GLY A 134 -16.17 -0.61 9.37
C GLY A 134 -16.44 -1.53 8.18
N ASP A 135 -17.57 -1.31 7.50
CA ASP A 135 -18.00 -2.10 6.34
C ASP A 135 -17.03 -2.02 5.15
N ASP A 136 -16.22 -0.96 5.08
CA ASP A 136 -15.28 -0.68 3.99
C ASP A 136 -13.82 -1.11 4.32
N ALA A 137 -13.64 -2.01 5.29
CA ALA A 137 -12.34 -2.53 5.69
C ALA A 137 -11.58 -3.19 4.52
N HIS A 138 -12.30 -3.68 3.51
CA HIS A 138 -11.71 -4.34 2.34
C HIS A 138 -10.96 -3.37 1.42
N GLU A 139 -11.51 -2.19 1.13
CA GLU A 139 -10.84 -1.16 0.34
C GLU A 139 -9.59 -0.65 1.04
N LEU A 140 -9.68 -0.39 2.35
CA LEU A 140 -8.54 0.02 3.16
C LEU A 140 -7.46 -1.06 3.19
N THR A 141 -7.84 -2.32 3.39
CA THR A 141 -6.90 -3.45 3.36
C THR A 141 -6.12 -3.49 2.05
N GLN A 142 -6.79 -3.37 0.90
CA GLN A 142 -6.13 -3.34 -0.41
C GLN A 142 -5.17 -2.15 -0.56
N ALA A 143 -5.54 -0.98 -0.06
CA ALA A 143 -4.67 0.20 -0.10
C ALA A 143 -3.41 0.00 0.78
N LEU A 144 -3.55 -0.60 1.97
CA LEU A 144 -2.42 -0.94 2.83
C LEU A 144 -1.51 -2.01 2.21
N GLU A 145 -2.09 -3.04 1.58
CA GLU A 145 -1.34 -4.03 0.82
C GLU A 145 -0.55 -3.38 -0.33
N ASN A 146 -1.17 -2.46 -1.07
CA ASN A 146 -0.51 -1.73 -2.14
C ASN A 146 0.68 -0.91 -1.59
N ALA A 147 0.48 -0.16 -0.50
CA ALA A 147 1.54 0.60 0.14
C ALA A 147 2.73 -0.27 0.56
N ARG A 148 2.45 -1.38 1.25
CA ARG A 148 3.46 -2.37 1.63
C ARG A 148 4.19 -2.92 0.41
N ASN A 149 3.46 -3.36 -0.62
CA ASN A 149 4.06 -3.95 -1.81
C ASN A 149 4.93 -2.95 -2.58
N ALA A 150 4.65 -1.65 -2.44
CA ALA A 150 5.44 -0.57 -3.02
C ALA A 150 6.69 -0.18 -2.20
N GLY A 151 6.94 -0.83 -1.06
CA GLY A 151 8.08 -0.48 -0.20
C GLY A 151 7.78 0.66 0.79
N VAL A 152 6.53 1.06 0.95
CA VAL A 152 6.12 2.12 1.89
C VAL A 152 5.73 1.47 3.22
N ALA A 153 6.40 1.87 4.30
CA ALA A 153 6.06 1.38 5.64
C ALA A 153 4.74 2.00 6.10
N VAL A 154 3.81 1.17 6.59
CA VAL A 154 2.52 1.62 7.12
C VAL A 154 2.63 1.77 8.63
N VAL A 155 2.30 2.94 9.14
CA VAL A 155 2.32 3.27 10.57
C VAL A 155 0.92 3.71 11.02
N LEU A 156 0.42 3.10 12.07
CA LEU A 156 -0.90 3.43 12.63
C LEU A 156 -0.71 4.37 13.81
N LEU A 157 -1.31 5.56 13.79
CA LEU A 157 -1.22 6.52 14.89
C LEU A 157 -2.54 6.53 15.66
N ASN A 158 -2.49 6.11 16.94
CA ASN A 158 -3.67 5.95 17.79
C ASN A 158 -4.83 5.26 17.05
N PRO A 159 -4.64 4.06 16.47
CA PRO A 159 -5.71 3.38 15.74
C PRO A 159 -6.91 3.14 16.66
N VAL A 160 -8.11 3.23 16.08
CA VAL A 160 -9.36 2.81 16.72
C VAL A 160 -9.46 1.29 16.66
N ASP A 161 -9.14 0.71 15.51
CA ASP A 161 -9.04 -0.72 15.28
C ASP A 161 -7.88 -1.03 14.32
N GLU A 162 -7.21 -2.15 14.55
CA GLU A 162 -6.00 -2.55 13.80
C GLU A 162 -6.35 -3.58 12.71
N PRO A 163 -5.64 -3.59 11.57
CA PRO A 163 -5.82 -4.62 10.57
C PRO A 163 -5.56 -6.02 11.16
N GLN A 164 -6.44 -6.97 10.87
CA GLN A 164 -6.32 -8.36 11.37
C GLN A 164 -5.06 -9.06 10.86
N ASP A 165 -4.61 -8.71 9.65
CA ASP A 165 -3.29 -9.13 9.16
C ASP A 165 -2.21 -8.18 9.69
N SER A 166 -1.44 -8.67 10.65
CA SER A 166 -0.33 -7.92 11.25
C SER A 166 0.79 -7.64 10.26
N ASN A 167 0.83 -8.26 9.07
CA ASN A 167 1.81 -7.93 8.04
C ASN A 167 1.44 -6.68 7.23
N LEU A 168 0.31 -6.01 7.52
CA LEU A 168 -0.11 -4.80 6.79
C LEU A 168 0.45 -3.51 7.38
N TYR A 169 1.04 -3.56 8.58
CA TYR A 169 1.61 -2.40 9.23
C TYR A 169 2.94 -2.73 9.92
N ALA A 170 3.83 -1.75 9.94
CA ALA A 170 5.12 -1.86 10.60
C ALA A 170 4.96 -1.68 12.11
N ALA A 171 4.26 -0.62 12.53
CA ALA A 171 4.02 -0.31 13.94
C ALA A 171 2.71 0.42 14.18
N ALA A 172 2.11 0.20 15.35
CA ALA A 172 1.07 1.00 15.94
C ALA A 172 1.69 1.92 17.01
N LEU A 173 1.53 3.22 16.84
CA LEU A 173 2.06 4.25 17.73
C LEU A 173 0.93 4.79 18.60
N ARG A 174 1.15 4.79 19.92
CA ARG A 174 0.21 5.36 20.88
C ARG A 174 0.80 6.61 21.51
N ILE A 175 0.18 7.77 21.29
CA ILE A 175 0.68 9.02 21.86
C ILE A 175 0.36 9.06 23.35
N ASN A 176 1.41 9.21 24.17
CA ASN A 176 1.26 9.48 25.60
C ASN A 176 2.47 10.27 26.12
N ASP A 177 2.43 11.59 25.99
CA ASP A 177 3.50 12.50 26.44
C ASP A 177 3.75 12.48 27.97
N ARG A 178 2.90 11.80 28.74
CA ARG A 178 3.03 11.69 30.20
C ARG A 178 3.76 10.41 30.63
N MET A 179 3.93 9.47 29.72
CA MET A 179 4.55 8.19 30.00
C MET A 179 6.08 8.36 29.98
N MET A 180 6.75 7.88 31.03
CA MET A 180 8.19 8.11 31.24
C MET A 180 9.06 7.41 30.19
N ASP A 181 8.60 6.27 29.70
CA ASP A 181 9.22 5.42 28.69
C ASP A 181 8.69 5.70 27.27
N ALA A 182 7.88 6.75 27.08
CA ALA A 182 7.44 7.16 25.76
C ALA A 182 8.64 7.60 24.90
N GLN A 183 8.78 7.00 23.72
CA GLN A 183 9.88 7.30 22.81
C GLN A 183 9.55 8.53 21.96
N PRO A 184 10.52 9.41 21.64
CA PRO A 184 10.27 10.51 20.72
C PRO A 184 9.78 10.00 19.36
N ILE A 185 8.61 10.48 18.92
CA ILE A 185 7.98 9.98 17.69
C ILE A 185 8.89 10.13 16.46
N GLY A 186 9.71 11.19 16.40
CA GLY A 186 10.67 11.39 15.32
C GLY A 186 11.72 10.27 15.23
N ASP A 187 12.28 9.85 16.37
CA ASP A 187 13.30 8.80 16.43
C ASP A 187 12.71 7.44 16.03
N VAL A 188 11.47 7.18 16.46
CA VAL A 188 10.73 5.98 16.08
C VAL A 188 10.49 5.94 14.56
N LEU A 189 10.04 7.05 13.96
CA LEU A 189 9.82 7.13 12.52
C LEU A 189 11.11 6.97 11.71
N MET A 190 12.23 7.51 12.19
CA MET A 190 13.54 7.28 11.58
C MET A 190 13.95 5.81 11.65
N THR A 191 13.72 5.16 12.79
CA THR A 191 14.01 3.73 12.99
C THR A 191 13.19 2.87 12.03
N ILE A 192 11.88 3.15 11.93
CA ILE A 192 10.97 2.47 10.98
C ILE A 192 11.41 2.69 9.54
N ALA A 193 11.71 3.94 9.15
CA ALA A 193 12.11 4.28 7.78
C ALA A 193 13.43 3.61 7.36
N LYS A 194 14.31 3.33 8.31
CA LYS A 194 15.58 2.63 8.09
C LYS A 194 15.47 1.11 8.14
N ASP A 195 14.28 0.58 8.42
CA ASP A 195 14.09 -0.86 8.67
C ASP A 195 14.98 -1.35 9.83
N ASP A 196 15.21 -0.50 10.83
CA ASP A 196 15.97 -0.83 12.04
C ASP A 196 15.06 -1.56 13.07
N PRO A 197 15.60 -2.44 13.94
CA PRO A 197 14.82 -3.18 14.93
C PRO A 197 13.90 -2.33 15.82
N HIS A 198 12.60 -2.65 15.87
CA HIS A 198 11.61 -1.94 16.71
C HIS A 198 10.42 -2.79 17.16
N GLU A 199 9.66 -2.28 18.15
CA GLU A 199 8.44 -2.90 18.64
C GLU A 199 7.25 -2.67 17.71
N LYS A 200 6.32 -3.63 17.64
CA LYS A 200 5.08 -3.51 16.84
C LYS A 200 4.12 -2.47 17.41
N ASP A 201 4.18 -2.25 18.72
CA ASP A 201 3.29 -1.38 19.48
C ASP A 201 4.15 -0.50 20.36
N ILE A 202 4.20 0.79 20.06
CA ILE A 202 5.16 1.73 20.67
C ILE A 202 4.40 2.88 21.29
N THR A 203 4.63 3.14 22.57
CA THR A 203 4.19 4.40 23.17
C THR A 203 5.14 5.51 22.78
N VAL A 204 4.61 6.56 22.18
CA VAL A 204 5.39 7.69 21.65
C VAL A 204 5.03 9.00 22.33
N SER A 205 6.02 9.88 22.40
CA SER A 205 5.91 11.27 22.82
C SER A 205 6.05 12.18 21.61
N THR A 206 5.19 13.18 21.54
CA THR A 206 5.35 14.33 20.64
C THR A 206 6.31 15.36 21.23
N LEU A 207 6.55 15.33 22.54
CA LEU A 207 7.52 16.18 23.22
C LEU A 207 8.94 15.59 23.08
N GLN A 208 9.91 16.48 22.89
CA GLN A 208 11.36 16.19 22.95
C GLN A 208 11.97 16.92 24.14
#